data_AF-A0A644XHS6-F1
#
_entry.id   AF-A0A644XHS6-F1
#
_cell.length_a   1.000
_cell.length_b   1.000
_cell.length_c   1.000
_cell.angle_alpha   90.00
_cell.angle_beta   90.00
_cell.angle_gamma   90.00
#
_symmetry.space_group_name_H-M   'P 1'
#
loop_
_entity.id
_entity.type
_entity.pdbx_description
1 polymer ?
#
loop_
_entity_poly.entity_id
_entity_poly.type
_entity_poly.pdbx_seq_one_letter_code
_entity_poly.pdbx_strand_id
1 'polypeptide(L)'
;MEENQSKLDSFIDYINAHILPFIDYNELDASYRTAEKAYAKGILNRLHTAMLEQYGDFRFACGHGDVQEEYIIVPGVVQGKKTGEITLALLGIDLSSSGEHCQTEFLCKYGVVSQGHNDLPKALAGEITARYLPYDYCYTADIAGDIHISKSRLPEGIREMLKTFQDHTAELLFKENEDMDMER
;
A
#
# COMPACT_ATOMS: atom_id res chain seq x y z
N MET A 1 32.89 2.86 0.07
CA MET A 1 31.84 3.84 -0.25
C MET A 1 30.55 3.10 0.05
N GLU A 2 29.90 3.41 1.16
CA GLU A 2 28.54 2.92 1.38
C GLU A 2 27.68 3.54 0.28
N GLU A 3 27.06 2.71 -0.55
CA GLU A 3 25.97 3.17 -1.41
C GLU A 3 24.91 3.73 -0.46
N ASN A 4 24.68 5.03 -0.54
CA ASN A 4 23.66 5.70 0.25
C ASN A 4 22.32 5.21 -0.31
N GLN A 5 21.78 4.14 0.26
CA GLN A 5 20.52 3.55 -0.17
C GLN A 5 19.42 4.62 -0.11
N SER A 6 18.61 4.73 -1.17
CA SER A 6 17.51 5.70 -1.16
C SER A 6 16.48 5.27 -0.11
N LYS A 7 15.80 6.24 0.53
CA LYS A 7 14.76 5.93 1.53
C LYS A 7 13.64 5.07 0.93
N LEU A 8 13.36 5.25 -0.37
CA LEU A 8 12.47 4.40 -1.14
C LEU A 8 12.93 2.95 -1.13
N ASP A 9 14.19 2.68 -1.46
CA ASP A 9 14.74 1.31 -1.47
C ASP A 9 14.70 0.70 -0.06
N SER A 10 15.05 1.47 0.97
CA SER A 10 14.95 1.03 2.37
C SER A 10 13.52 0.70 2.77
N PHE A 11 12.53 1.49 2.32
CA PHE A 11 11.12 1.21 2.54
C PHE A 11 10.66 -0.07 1.84
N ILE A 12 10.99 -0.24 0.56
CA ILE A 12 10.65 -1.43 -0.23
C ILE A 12 11.27 -2.68 0.38
N ASP A 13 12.56 -2.64 0.71
CA ASP A 13 13.27 -3.77 1.32
C ASP A 13 12.65 -4.15 2.65
N TYR A 14 12.32 -3.16 3.49
CA TYR A 14 11.70 -3.41 4.78
C TYR A 14 10.33 -4.09 4.65
N ILE A 15 9.42 -3.58 3.81
CA ILE A 15 8.09 -4.18 3.67
C ILE A 15 8.16 -5.58 3.05
N ASN A 16 9.10 -5.80 2.12
CA ASN A 16 9.34 -7.11 1.51
C ASN A 16 9.96 -8.11 2.49
N ALA A 17 10.77 -7.66 3.45
CA ALA A 17 11.41 -8.53 4.43
C ALA A 17 10.52 -8.80 5.66
N HIS A 18 9.67 -7.85 6.06
CA HIS A 18 9.05 -7.85 7.39
C HIS A 18 7.52 -7.79 7.41
N ILE A 19 6.86 -7.46 6.30
CA ILE A 19 5.40 -7.29 6.27
C ILE A 19 4.77 -8.19 5.22
N LEU A 20 5.03 -7.92 3.93
CA LEU A 20 4.30 -8.52 2.81
C LEU A 20 4.32 -10.06 2.80
N PRO A 21 5.43 -10.76 3.12
CA PRO A 21 5.44 -12.23 3.16
C PRO A 21 4.60 -12.83 4.28
N PHE A 22 4.36 -12.06 5.34
CA PHE A 22 3.69 -12.53 6.56
C PHE A 22 2.25 -12.06 6.67
N ILE A 23 1.69 -11.45 5.62
CA ILE A 23 0.25 -11.14 5.57
C ILE A 23 -0.53 -12.43 5.31
N ASP A 24 -1.59 -12.68 6.09
CA ASP A 24 -2.62 -13.63 5.68
C ASP A 24 -3.51 -12.97 4.61
N TYR A 25 -3.20 -13.23 3.34
CA TYR A 25 -3.93 -12.64 2.22
C TYR A 25 -5.38 -13.14 2.10
N ASN A 26 -5.71 -14.32 2.65
CA ASN A 26 -7.08 -14.80 2.69
C ASN A 26 -7.89 -14.04 3.74
N GLU A 27 -7.31 -13.85 4.93
CA GLU A 27 -7.92 -13.00 5.97
C GLU A 27 -8.04 -11.56 5.50
N LEU A 28 -7.04 -11.02 4.80
CA LEU A 28 -7.07 -9.68 4.23
C LEU A 28 -8.24 -9.50 3.24
N ASP A 29 -8.40 -10.42 2.28
CA ASP A 29 -9.51 -10.36 1.31
C ASP A 29 -10.88 -10.57 1.98
N ALA A 30 -10.97 -11.41 3.00
CA ALA A 30 -12.18 -11.56 3.81
C ALA A 30 -12.51 -10.27 4.59
N SER A 31 -11.49 -9.65 5.18
CA SER A 31 -11.60 -8.43 5.99
C SER A 31 -12.20 -7.27 5.21
N TYR A 32 -11.88 -7.11 3.91
CA TYR A 32 -12.45 -6.06 3.06
C TYR A 32 -13.99 -6.07 3.02
N ARG A 33 -14.60 -7.25 3.21
CA ARG A 33 -16.06 -7.46 3.17
C ARG A 33 -16.73 -7.29 4.53
N THR A 34 -15.96 -7.12 5.60
CA THR A 34 -16.51 -6.89 6.94
C THR A 34 -16.90 -5.42 7.13
N ALA A 35 -17.78 -5.15 8.09
CA ALA A 35 -18.15 -3.78 8.43
C ALA A 35 -16.91 -2.99 8.91
N GLU A 36 -16.18 -3.54 9.89
CA GLU A 36 -15.05 -2.88 10.56
C GLU A 36 -13.75 -2.88 9.73
N LYS A 37 -13.54 -3.89 8.88
CA LYS A 37 -12.30 -4.08 8.09
C LYS A 37 -11.06 -4.10 8.98
N ALA A 38 -11.20 -4.63 10.20
CA ALA A 38 -10.20 -4.50 11.26
C ALA A 38 -8.81 -5.01 10.85
N TYR A 39 -8.73 -6.20 10.24
CA TYR A 39 -7.46 -6.76 9.79
C TYR A 39 -6.85 -5.91 8.67
N ALA A 40 -7.63 -5.53 7.65
CA ALA A 40 -7.18 -4.65 6.58
C ALA A 40 -6.67 -3.29 7.09
N LYS A 41 -7.37 -2.69 8.05
CA LYS A 41 -6.93 -1.45 8.72
C LYS A 41 -5.63 -1.66 9.49
N GLY A 42 -5.49 -2.78 10.21
CA GLY A 42 -4.26 -3.13 10.92
C GLY A 42 -3.06 -3.34 9.99
N ILE A 43 -3.26 -3.97 8.83
CA ILE A 43 -2.23 -4.10 7.79
C ILE A 43 -1.86 -2.73 7.20
N LEU A 44 -2.84 -1.89 6.91
CA LEU A 44 -2.60 -0.52 6.44
C LEU A 44 -1.79 0.29 7.46
N ASN A 45 -2.08 0.14 8.76
CA ASN A 45 -1.34 0.79 9.83
C ASN A 45 0.11 0.31 9.91
N ARG A 46 0.36 -0.99 9.75
CA ARG A 46 1.73 -1.53 9.70
C ARG A 46 2.52 -0.97 8.53
N LEU A 47 1.93 -0.93 7.34
CA LEU A 47 2.59 -0.35 6.17
C LEU A 47 2.86 1.15 6.35
N HIS A 48 1.90 1.89 6.91
CA HIS A 48 2.06 3.32 7.22
C HIS A 48 3.15 3.56 8.27
N THR A 49 3.23 2.72 9.30
CA THR A 49 4.27 2.80 10.33
C THR A 49 5.65 2.50 9.75
N ALA A 50 5.76 1.48 8.89
CA ALA A 50 7.00 1.19 8.16
C ALA A 50 7.41 2.37 7.27
N MET A 51 6.47 2.99 6.55
CA MET A 51 6.71 4.18 5.75
C MET A 51 7.28 5.32 6.62
N LEU A 52 6.65 5.60 7.77
CA LEU A 52 7.12 6.60 8.73
C LEU A 52 8.54 6.31 9.23
N GLU A 53 8.85 5.06 9.55
CA GLU A 53 10.17 4.65 10.04
C GLU A 53 11.26 4.83 8.98
N GLN A 54 10.99 4.43 7.73
CA GLN A 54 12.00 4.42 6.67
C GLN A 54 12.16 5.77 5.99
N TYR A 55 11.08 6.52 5.76
CA TYR A 55 11.16 7.87 5.21
C TYR A 55 11.47 8.93 6.27
N GLY A 56 11.15 8.67 7.54
CA GLY A 56 11.32 9.58 8.67
C GLY A 56 10.20 10.62 8.83
N ASP A 57 9.27 10.71 7.88
CA ASP A 57 8.07 11.55 7.93
C ASP A 57 6.96 10.93 7.03
N PHE A 58 5.73 11.39 7.18
CA PHE A 58 4.60 11.10 6.29
C PHE A 58 4.19 12.31 5.45
N ARG A 59 4.81 13.47 5.69
CA ARG A 59 4.58 14.69 4.92
C ARG A 59 5.58 14.79 3.78
N PHE A 60 5.05 14.85 2.57
CA PHE A 60 5.84 15.07 1.36
C PHE A 60 5.35 16.34 0.67
N ALA A 61 6.16 16.90 -0.22
CA ALA A 61 5.78 18.06 -1.01
C ALA A 61 6.11 17.81 -2.47
N CYS A 62 5.19 18.17 -3.35
CA CYS A 62 5.44 18.21 -4.78
C CYS A 62 6.30 19.42 -5.13
N GLY A 63 7.21 19.24 -6.09
CA GLY A 63 8.07 20.31 -6.59
C GLY A 63 9.44 19.82 -7.01
N HIS A 64 10.23 20.74 -7.58
CA HIS A 64 11.62 20.50 -7.91
C HIS A 64 12.49 21.23 -6.89
N GLY A 65 13.29 20.49 -6.13
CA GLY A 65 14.26 21.04 -5.19
C GLY A 65 15.42 20.08 -4.97
N ASP A 66 16.59 20.61 -4.60
CA ASP A 66 17.87 19.89 -4.56
C ASP A 66 17.93 18.71 -3.55
N VAL A 67 16.91 18.53 -2.69
CA VAL A 67 16.90 17.56 -1.58
C VAL A 67 15.55 16.82 -1.45
N GLN A 68 14.64 16.96 -2.42
CA GLN A 68 13.33 16.31 -2.37
C GLN A 68 13.36 14.96 -3.09
N GLU A 69 12.61 13.98 -2.58
CA GLU A 69 12.38 12.74 -3.31
C GLU A 69 11.53 13.05 -4.54
N GLU A 70 11.95 12.58 -5.72
CA GLU A 70 11.19 12.79 -6.97
C GLU A 70 10.07 11.75 -7.10
N TYR A 71 10.24 10.58 -6.51
CA TYR A 71 9.31 9.47 -6.58
C TYR A 71 9.24 8.73 -5.24
N ILE A 72 8.04 8.42 -4.77
CA ILE A 72 7.80 7.70 -3.52
C ILE A 72 6.80 6.56 -3.72
N ILE A 73 6.88 5.53 -2.87
CA ILE A 73 5.83 4.53 -2.74
C ILE A 73 5.18 4.72 -1.39
N VAL A 74 3.85 4.89 -1.39
CA VAL A 74 3.08 5.11 -0.17
C VAL A 74 1.93 4.11 -0.07
N PRO A 75 1.63 3.60 1.14
CA PRO A 75 0.48 2.73 1.32
C PRO A 75 -0.81 3.54 1.26
N GLY A 76 -1.82 2.95 0.64
CA GLY A 76 -3.11 3.57 0.43
C GLY A 76 -4.24 2.59 0.24
N VAL A 77 -5.39 3.16 -0.09
CA VAL A 77 -6.66 2.47 -0.25
C VAL A 77 -7.20 2.78 -1.63
N VAL A 78 -7.65 1.73 -2.31
CA VAL A 78 -8.30 1.81 -3.61
C VAL A 78 -9.76 1.36 -3.46
N GLN A 79 -10.67 2.04 -4.14
CA GLN A 79 -12.07 1.64 -4.26
C GLN A 79 -12.50 1.57 -5.72
N GLY A 80 -12.97 0.41 -6.17
CA GLY A 80 -13.48 0.23 -7.53
C GLY A 80 -14.73 1.08 -7.77
N LYS A 81 -14.73 1.92 -8.81
CA LYS A 81 -15.84 2.84 -9.12
C LYS A 81 -17.14 2.12 -9.47
N LYS A 82 -17.03 0.94 -10.05
CA LYS A 82 -18.17 0.15 -10.52
C LYS A 82 -18.72 -0.78 -9.45
N THR A 83 -17.84 -1.35 -8.64
CA THR A 83 -18.16 -2.42 -7.67
C THR A 83 -18.31 -1.88 -6.25
N GLY A 84 -17.69 -0.74 -5.95
CA GLY A 84 -17.53 -0.23 -4.60
C GLY A 84 -16.55 -1.05 -3.75
N GLU A 85 -15.91 -2.09 -4.31
CA GLU A 85 -14.98 -2.96 -3.59
C GLU A 85 -13.71 -2.22 -3.20
N ILE A 86 -13.25 -2.46 -1.97
CA ILE A 86 -12.08 -1.84 -1.38
C ILE A 86 -10.93 -2.84 -1.39
N THR A 87 -9.72 -2.34 -1.64
CA THR A 87 -8.47 -3.06 -1.43
C THR A 87 -7.39 -2.10 -0.94
N LEU A 88 -6.43 -2.61 -0.17
CA LEU A 88 -5.18 -1.88 0.06
C LEU A 88 -4.33 -1.91 -1.21
N ALA A 89 -3.49 -0.89 -1.35
CA ALA A 89 -2.49 -0.82 -2.40
C ALA A 89 -1.21 -0.12 -1.93
N LEU A 90 -0.10 -0.45 -2.59
CA LEU A 90 1.09 0.41 -2.64
C LEU A 90 0.97 1.30 -3.88
N LEU A 91 1.09 2.60 -3.69
CA LEU A 91 0.87 3.61 -4.73
C LEU A 91 2.19 4.33 -5.01
N GLY A 92 2.65 4.25 -6.25
CA GLY A 92 3.79 4.99 -6.75
C GLY A 92 3.38 6.40 -7.17
N ILE A 93 3.94 7.41 -6.51
CA ILE A 93 3.61 8.82 -6.71
C ILE A 93 4.85 9.59 -7.17
N ASP A 94 4.75 10.26 -8.32
CA ASP A 94 5.75 11.17 -8.84
C ASP A 94 5.52 12.59 -8.28
N LEU A 95 6.39 12.99 -7.34
CA LEU A 95 6.37 14.30 -6.69
C LEU A 95 6.88 15.41 -7.61
N SER A 96 7.68 15.06 -8.60
CA SER A 96 8.17 15.99 -9.64
C SER A 96 7.06 16.34 -10.64
N SER A 97 6.07 15.46 -10.81
CA SER A 97 4.89 15.62 -11.68
C SER A 97 3.62 15.97 -10.87
N SER A 98 3.73 16.90 -9.90
CA SER A 98 2.57 17.38 -9.10
C SER A 98 1.77 16.27 -8.39
N GLY A 99 2.43 15.19 -7.97
CA GLY A 99 1.80 14.08 -7.26
C GLY A 99 1.12 13.08 -8.20
N GLU A 100 1.61 12.93 -9.43
CA GLU A 100 1.02 12.02 -10.40
C GLU A 100 1.11 10.57 -9.92
N HIS A 101 -0.02 9.87 -9.97
CA HIS A 101 -0.07 8.45 -9.67
C HIS A 101 0.38 7.62 -10.88
N CYS A 102 1.53 6.97 -10.75
CA CYS A 102 2.19 6.24 -11.83
C CYS A 102 2.05 4.72 -11.74
N GLN A 103 1.90 4.18 -10.53
CA GLN A 103 1.90 2.73 -10.29
C GLN A 103 0.96 2.33 -9.16
N THR A 104 0.30 1.19 -9.32
CA THR A 104 -0.48 0.54 -8.25
C THR A 104 -0.07 -0.90 -8.08
N GLU A 105 0.19 -1.32 -6.85
CA GLU A 105 0.29 -2.72 -6.46
C GLU A 105 -0.84 -3.08 -5.51
N PHE A 106 -1.76 -3.92 -5.96
CA PHE A 106 -2.93 -4.33 -5.19
C PHE A 106 -2.59 -5.44 -4.20
N LEU A 107 -3.01 -5.32 -2.94
CA LEU A 107 -2.90 -6.38 -1.95
C LEU A 107 -4.22 -7.17 -1.91
N CYS A 108 -4.23 -8.34 -2.54
CA CYS A 108 -5.43 -9.17 -2.71
C CYS A 108 -5.17 -10.62 -2.28
N LYS A 109 -6.20 -11.49 -2.34
CA LYS A 109 -6.07 -12.91 -1.95
C LYS A 109 -4.94 -13.69 -2.66
N TYR A 110 -4.41 -13.16 -3.76
CA TYR A 110 -3.33 -13.76 -4.55
C TYR A 110 -1.94 -13.22 -4.17
N GLY A 111 -1.84 -12.38 -3.13
CA GLY A 111 -0.65 -11.62 -2.79
C GLY A 111 -0.67 -10.21 -3.37
N VAL A 112 0.53 -9.67 -3.57
CA VAL A 112 0.75 -8.36 -4.20
C VAL A 112 0.67 -8.52 -5.72
N VAL A 113 -0.18 -7.72 -6.37
CA VAL A 113 -0.43 -7.79 -7.81
C VAL A 113 -0.27 -6.41 -8.43
N SER A 114 0.73 -6.25 -9.30
CA SER A 114 1.01 -4.98 -9.98
C SER A 114 0.05 -4.71 -11.14
N GLN A 115 -0.47 -3.48 -11.23
CA GLN A 115 -1.33 -3.04 -12.31
C GLN A 115 -0.56 -3.03 -13.64
N GLY A 116 -1.10 -3.72 -14.66
CA GLY A 116 -0.53 -3.71 -16.00
C GLY A 116 0.64 -4.69 -16.21
N HIS A 117 0.95 -5.54 -15.23
CA HIS A 117 1.97 -6.56 -15.40
C HIS A 117 1.48 -7.68 -16.36
N ASN A 118 2.21 -7.87 -17.45
CA ASN A 118 1.85 -8.81 -18.53
C ASN A 118 2.01 -10.29 -18.16
N ASP A 119 2.71 -10.59 -17.07
CA ASP A 119 3.00 -11.95 -16.62
C ASP A 119 1.90 -12.56 -15.73
N LEU A 120 0.89 -11.77 -15.36
CA LEU A 120 -0.27 -12.29 -14.64
C LEU A 120 -1.09 -13.20 -15.57
N PRO A 121 -1.53 -14.38 -15.09
CA PRO A 121 -2.48 -15.19 -15.85
C PRO A 121 -3.69 -14.34 -16.27
N LYS A 122 -4.11 -14.44 -17.54
CA LYS A 122 -5.20 -13.60 -18.09
C LYS A 122 -6.48 -13.61 -17.24
N ALA A 123 -6.80 -14.75 -16.64
CA ALA A 123 -7.96 -14.86 -15.75
C ALA A 123 -7.83 -13.97 -14.50
N LEU A 124 -6.64 -13.93 -13.90
CA LEU A 124 -6.34 -13.09 -12.74
C LEU A 124 -6.34 -11.61 -13.09
N ALA A 125 -5.69 -11.23 -14.20
CA ALA A 125 -5.72 -9.86 -14.69
C ALA A 125 -7.16 -9.39 -15.00
N GLY A 126 -7.98 -10.29 -15.55
CA GLY A 126 -9.41 -10.06 -15.77
C GLY A 126 -10.20 -9.85 -14.47
N GLU A 127 -9.92 -10.64 -13.43
CA GLU A 127 -10.56 -10.49 -12.11
C GLU A 127 -10.21 -9.14 -11.46
N ILE A 128 -8.93 -8.76 -11.42
CA ILE A 128 -8.48 -7.47 -10.86
C ILE A 128 -9.10 -6.30 -11.64
N THR A 129 -9.13 -6.40 -12.97
CA THR A 129 -9.77 -5.39 -13.83
C THR A 129 -11.26 -5.27 -13.55
N ALA A 130 -11.96 -6.40 -13.44
CA ALA A 130 -13.40 -6.40 -13.19
C ALA A 130 -13.76 -5.88 -11.78
N ARG A 131 -12.94 -6.18 -10.78
CA ARG A 131 -13.17 -5.79 -9.38
C ARG A 131 -12.84 -4.34 -9.13
N TYR A 132 -11.70 -3.85 -9.62
CA TYR A 132 -11.18 -2.55 -9.19
C TYR A 132 -11.16 -1.49 -10.30
N LEU A 133 -11.12 -1.83 -11.60
CA LEU A 133 -10.94 -0.81 -12.64
C LEU A 133 -12.26 -0.30 -13.27
N PRO A 134 -12.40 1.03 -13.48
CA PRO A 134 -11.56 2.11 -12.94
C PRO A 134 -11.80 2.29 -11.45
N TYR A 135 -10.83 2.86 -10.73
CA TYR A 135 -10.92 3.09 -9.28
C TYR A 135 -10.77 4.57 -8.90
N ASP A 136 -11.18 4.88 -7.67
CA ASP A 136 -10.69 6.00 -6.87
C ASP A 136 -9.62 5.50 -5.90
N TYR A 137 -8.69 6.36 -5.50
CA TYR A 137 -7.62 6.01 -4.56
C TYR A 137 -7.31 7.18 -3.64
N CYS A 138 -6.70 6.88 -2.49
CA CYS A 138 -6.01 7.85 -1.65
C CYS A 138 -4.97 7.12 -0.80
N TYR A 139 -3.88 7.80 -0.47
CA TYR A 139 -2.79 7.27 0.36
C TYR A 139 -2.88 7.77 1.81
N THR A 140 -2.09 7.14 2.68
CA THR A 140 -1.97 7.50 4.11
C THR A 140 -1.03 8.67 4.37
N ALA A 141 -0.13 8.98 3.41
CA ALA A 141 0.75 10.13 3.47
C ALA A 141 0.00 11.46 3.29
N ASP A 142 0.62 12.58 3.67
CA ASP A 142 0.11 13.92 3.39
C ASP A 142 1.04 14.60 2.38
N ILE A 143 0.67 14.57 1.10
CA ILE A 143 1.46 15.12 0.01
C ILE A 143 0.95 16.52 -0.33
N ALA A 144 1.69 17.55 0.07
CA ALA A 144 1.37 18.93 -0.25
C ALA A 144 1.63 19.21 -1.74
N GLY A 145 0.66 19.81 -2.42
CA GLY A 145 0.78 20.14 -3.85
C GLY A 145 0.34 19.04 -4.81
N ASP A 146 -0.16 17.90 -4.31
CA ASP A 146 -0.89 16.93 -5.13
C ASP A 146 -2.20 17.56 -5.65
N ILE A 147 -2.36 17.61 -6.97
CA ILE A 147 -3.54 18.16 -7.65
C ILE A 147 -4.53 17.09 -8.14
N HIS A 148 -4.16 15.82 -8.03
CA HIS A 148 -4.92 14.67 -8.53
C HIS A 148 -5.96 14.18 -7.51
N ILE A 149 -5.67 14.32 -6.21
CA ILE A 149 -6.57 13.86 -5.15
C ILE A 149 -7.38 15.02 -4.56
N SER A 150 -8.71 14.85 -4.55
CA SER A 150 -9.62 15.73 -3.83
C SER A 150 -10.18 15.05 -2.59
N LYS A 151 -9.61 15.32 -1.41
CA LYS A 151 -10.03 14.71 -0.14
C LYS A 151 -11.53 14.87 0.16
N SER A 152 -12.17 15.94 -0.32
CA SER A 152 -13.61 16.19 -0.14
C SER A 152 -14.51 15.34 -1.05
N ARG A 153 -13.96 14.77 -2.12
CA ARG A 153 -14.69 13.94 -3.10
C ARG A 153 -14.38 12.45 -2.97
N LEU A 154 -13.60 12.06 -1.95
CA LEU A 154 -13.27 10.66 -1.73
C LEU A 154 -14.54 9.84 -1.45
N PRO A 155 -14.69 8.67 -2.09
CA PRO A 155 -15.70 7.70 -1.73
C PRO A 155 -15.67 7.34 -0.24
N GLU A 156 -16.85 7.02 0.31
CA GLU A 156 -16.98 6.76 1.75
C GLU A 156 -16.09 5.62 2.25
N GLY A 157 -15.91 4.58 1.43
CA GLY A 157 -15.07 3.44 1.79
C GLY A 157 -13.61 3.84 2.03
N ILE A 158 -13.06 4.69 1.17
CA ILE A 158 -11.69 5.22 1.32
C ILE A 158 -11.60 6.12 2.56
N ARG A 159 -12.57 7.02 2.76
CA ARG A 159 -12.59 7.93 3.92
C ARG A 159 -12.63 7.17 5.23
N GLU A 160 -13.47 6.14 5.31
CA GLU A 160 -13.67 5.32 6.50
C GLU A 160 -12.39 4.58 6.89
N MET A 161 -11.73 3.93 5.91
CA MET A 161 -10.44 3.28 6.10
C MET A 161 -9.37 4.27 6.59
N LEU A 162 -9.18 5.38 5.88
CA LEU A 162 -8.13 6.36 6.20
C LEU A 162 -8.37 7.11 7.51
N LYS A 163 -9.62 7.18 7.99
CA LYS A 163 -9.95 7.86 9.25
C LYS A 163 -9.54 7.07 10.49
N THR A 164 -9.58 5.74 10.44
CA THR A 164 -9.51 4.88 11.65
C THR A 164 -8.45 3.79 11.58
N PHE A 165 -7.67 3.69 10.49
CA PHE A 165 -6.70 2.62 10.35
C PHE A 165 -5.66 2.58 11.47
N GLN A 166 -5.25 3.74 11.99
CA GLN A 166 -4.27 3.87 13.07
C GLN A 166 -4.75 3.27 14.40
N ASP A 167 -6.08 3.14 14.59
CA ASP A 167 -6.68 2.54 15.78
C ASP A 167 -6.64 1.01 15.75
N HIS A 168 -6.13 0.41 14.66
CA HIS A 168 -6.15 -1.02 14.43
C HIS A 168 -4.75 -1.60 14.38
N THR A 169 -4.63 -2.83 14.89
CA THR A 169 -3.44 -3.66 14.81
C THR A 169 -3.81 -4.99 14.16
N ALA A 170 -2.94 -5.51 13.30
CA ALA A 170 -3.08 -6.84 12.72
C ALA A 170 -1.94 -7.73 13.19
N GLU A 171 -2.19 -9.02 13.41
CA GLU A 171 -1.13 -10.00 13.62
C GLU A 171 -0.66 -10.53 12.26
N LEU A 172 0.66 -10.67 12.11
CA LEU A 172 1.25 -11.27 10.93
C LEU A 172 1.42 -12.78 11.16
N LEU A 173 1.40 -13.56 10.10
CA LEU A 173 1.76 -14.97 10.07
C LEU A 173 3.25 -15.11 10.37
N PHE A 174 3.66 -14.98 11.63
CA PHE A 174 4.99 -15.39 12.03
C PHE A 174 5.09 -16.90 11.82
N LYS A 175 5.97 -17.33 10.92
CA LYS A 175 6.56 -18.65 11.06
C LYS A 175 7.68 -18.49 12.08
N GLU A 176 7.48 -19.01 13.29
CA GLU A 176 8.63 -19.43 14.07
C GLU A 176 9.42 -20.37 13.16
N ASN A 177 10.62 -19.97 12.76
CA ASN A 177 11.62 -20.94 12.32
C ASN A 177 12.06 -21.72 13.58
N GLU A 178 11.18 -22.53 14.13
CA GLU A 178 11.59 -23.76 14.81
C GLU A 178 12.06 -24.70 13.69
N ASP A 179 13.35 -24.62 13.35
CA ASP A 179 14.13 -25.72 12.75
C ASP A 179 15.48 -25.16 12.29
N MET A 180 16.44 -25.05 13.22
CA MET A 180 17.87 -25.23 12.91
C MET A 180 18.77 -25.41 14.15
N ASP A 181 18.23 -25.87 15.28
CA ASP A 181 19.02 -26.43 16.41
C ASP A 181 18.95 -27.96 16.39
N MET A 182 19.24 -28.57 15.23
CA MET A 182 19.64 -29.97 15.17
C MET A 182 20.64 -30.17 14.04
N GLU A 183 21.89 -29.81 14.28
CA GLU A 183 23.00 -30.68 13.91
C GLU A 183 24.12 -30.52 14.95
N ARG A 184 24.36 -31.64 15.64
CA ARG A 184 25.41 -31.88 16.62
C ARG A 184 26.78 -31.93 15.96
#